data_AF-A0A8D0ACD4-F1
#
_entry.id   AF-A0A8D0ACD4-F1
#
_cell.length_a   1.000
_cell.length_b   1.000
_cell.length_c   1.000
_cell.angle_alpha   90.00
_cell.angle_beta   90.00
_cell.angle_gamma   90.00
#
_symmetry.space_group_name_H-M   'P 1'
#
loop_
_entity.id
_entity.type
_entity.pdbx_description
1 polymer ?
#
loop_
_entity_poly.entity_id
_entity_poly.type
_entity_poly.pdbx_seq_one_letter_code
_entity_poly.pdbx_strand_id
1 'polypeptide(L)'
;MPANGNGPLKLQFGLINHEGRYLTAEAFGFKLNASAPSLKKKQIWTLEQDFQDTQLVYLRSHLGRYLASDKDGKVTCESDGHNSDCRFLIVAQSDGRWALQSEQHLRFFGGSQDYLSCFAQVITDAELWAVHLALHPQANLLSVARKRYAHLSMEDGEIAVDMNIPWGVAALLTLVYLDGKYCLKTCDSRFLSNDGKLLTQSGRATAYMLELKCGKLAFKDCEGKYLSPMGPTGTLRSGRCSKPGKDELFDLEESHPQVVLMAANGRYVSIRQGVSLAANQEDETDMETFQMEIDKETKKCTFRTSQGNYWDLVAHGGIQSSATEVSANTMFSVEWLGHKVALKANNGKYICTKKNGQLLAVSDSIGEDEQLTLKLINRPMLILRGENGFICHHKNSNTLDGSRSVYDIFTLQFSNGAYHIKGVDGRFWYVNSAGLVCSDGEAPEDFALELVEHRRLAIRGKNGKYLRGDQGGTLKGDGLSLSSSALWEY
;
A
#
# COMPACT_ATOMS: atom_id res chain seq x y z
N MET A 1 13.41 23.20 -3.91
CA MET A 1 12.84 22.10 -4.71
C MET A 1 13.27 20.81 -4.04
N PRO A 2 12.41 20.04 -3.38
CA PRO A 2 12.87 18.79 -2.81
C PRO A 2 12.85 17.73 -3.92
N ALA A 3 14.05 17.33 -4.34
CA ALA A 3 14.27 16.06 -5.02
C ALA A 3 14.11 14.96 -3.96
N ASN A 4 12.93 14.36 -3.87
CA ASN A 4 12.68 13.18 -3.06
C ASN A 4 12.30 12.03 -4.00
N GLY A 5 12.90 10.86 -3.79
CA GLY A 5 12.75 9.66 -4.60
C GLY A 5 11.35 9.00 -4.60
N ASN A 6 10.27 9.73 -4.29
CA ASN A 6 8.92 9.32 -4.63
C ASN A 6 8.62 9.75 -6.07
N GLY A 7 9.17 9.00 -7.02
CA GLY A 7 8.68 9.07 -8.40
C GLY A 7 7.27 8.45 -8.46
N PRO A 8 6.36 8.98 -9.30
CA PRO A 8 5.06 8.35 -9.50
C PRO A 8 5.28 6.89 -9.92
N LEU A 9 4.64 5.96 -9.20
CA LEU A 9 4.77 4.55 -9.52
C LEU A 9 4.24 4.30 -10.93
N LYS A 10 5.02 3.60 -11.76
CA LYS A 10 4.50 3.09 -13.03
C LYS A 10 3.35 2.14 -12.67
N LEU A 11 2.11 2.54 -12.96
CA LEU A 11 0.94 1.83 -12.47
C LEU A 11 0.97 0.38 -12.96
N GLN A 12 1.08 -0.53 -12.01
CA GLN A 12 1.04 -1.98 -12.22
C GLN A 12 -0.33 -2.50 -11.84
N PHE A 13 -0.87 -3.41 -12.63
CA PHE A 13 -2.18 -4.02 -12.39
C PHE A 13 -2.22 -5.44 -12.94
N GLY A 14 -3.16 -6.23 -12.44
CA GLY A 14 -3.63 -7.46 -13.03
C GLY A 14 -4.94 -7.24 -13.78
N LEU A 15 -5.20 -8.10 -14.76
CA LEU A 15 -6.47 -8.17 -15.48
C LEU A 15 -7.17 -9.48 -15.11
N ILE A 16 -8.40 -9.39 -14.61
CA ILE A 16 -9.20 -10.52 -14.14
C ILE A 16 -10.30 -10.80 -15.16
N ASN A 17 -10.41 -12.02 -15.68
CA ASN A 17 -11.48 -12.40 -16.60
C ASN A 17 -12.79 -12.73 -15.86
N HIS A 18 -13.83 -13.08 -16.61
CA HIS A 18 -15.15 -13.49 -16.08
C HIS A 18 -15.12 -14.71 -15.15
N GLU A 19 -14.09 -15.56 -15.21
CA GLU A 19 -13.91 -16.70 -14.29
C GLU A 19 -13.17 -16.32 -12.99
N GLY A 20 -12.86 -15.03 -12.80
CA GLY A 20 -12.10 -14.56 -11.64
C GLY A 20 -10.61 -14.94 -11.70
N ARG A 21 -10.06 -15.19 -12.89
CA ARG A 21 -8.66 -15.59 -13.10
C ARG A 21 -7.85 -14.48 -13.74
N TYR A 22 -6.58 -14.40 -13.35
CA TYR A 22 -5.67 -13.37 -13.82
C TYR A 22 -4.99 -13.71 -15.15
N LEU A 23 -4.97 -12.73 -16.06
CA LEU A 23 -4.13 -12.76 -17.25
C LEU A 23 -2.67 -12.93 -16.87
N THR A 24 -2.05 -13.97 -17.41
CA THR A 24 -0.73 -14.45 -17.03
C THR A 24 0.17 -14.49 -18.26
N ALA A 25 1.35 -13.88 -18.15
CA ALA A 25 2.44 -14.07 -19.10
C ALA A 25 3.35 -15.20 -18.61
N GLU A 26 3.44 -16.29 -19.39
CA GLU A 26 4.32 -17.40 -19.06
C GLU A 26 5.79 -17.05 -19.27
N ALA A 27 6.65 -17.57 -18.40
CA ALA A 27 8.10 -17.29 -18.43
C ALA A 27 8.78 -17.84 -19.70
N PHE A 28 8.20 -18.88 -20.30
CA PHE A 28 8.74 -19.56 -21.47
C PHE A 28 7.69 -19.68 -22.57
N GLY A 29 8.14 -19.60 -23.82
CA GLY A 29 7.30 -19.81 -25.01
C GLY A 29 6.34 -18.68 -25.34
N PHE A 30 6.44 -17.52 -24.67
CA PHE A 30 5.66 -16.29 -24.95
C PHE A 30 4.15 -16.50 -24.99
N LYS A 31 3.66 -17.52 -24.28
CA LYS A 31 2.24 -17.87 -24.20
C LYS A 31 1.54 -17.07 -23.11
N LEU A 32 0.25 -16.84 -23.34
CA LEU A 32 -0.66 -16.18 -22.41
C LEU A 32 -1.75 -17.16 -21.99
N ASN A 33 -2.19 -17.04 -20.74
CA ASN A 33 -3.35 -17.75 -20.21
C ASN A 33 -4.08 -16.91 -19.15
N ALA A 34 -5.28 -17.32 -18.78
CA ALA A 34 -6.06 -16.76 -17.68
C ALA A 34 -6.47 -17.87 -16.71
N SER A 35 -5.48 -18.51 -16.08
CA SER A 35 -5.70 -19.64 -15.14
C SER A 35 -5.36 -19.30 -13.69
N ALA A 36 -4.58 -18.22 -13.46
CA ALA A 36 -4.03 -17.94 -12.13
C ALA A 36 -5.10 -17.39 -11.16
N PRO A 37 -5.19 -17.92 -9.92
CA PRO A 37 -6.14 -17.43 -8.90
C PRO A 37 -5.69 -16.14 -8.20
N SER A 38 -4.41 -15.79 -8.28
CA SER A 38 -3.77 -14.75 -7.47
C SER A 38 -2.88 -13.86 -8.33
N LEU A 39 -2.80 -12.57 -7.99
CA LEU A 39 -1.90 -11.61 -8.62
C LEU A 39 -0.48 -11.78 -8.08
N LYS A 40 0.38 -12.48 -8.83
CA LYS A 40 1.83 -12.59 -8.57
C LYS A 40 2.62 -11.96 -9.71
N LYS A 41 3.95 -12.10 -9.69
CA LYS A 41 4.86 -11.52 -10.70
C LYS A 41 4.41 -11.77 -12.15
N LYS A 42 3.98 -13.00 -12.48
CA LYS A 42 3.58 -13.36 -13.85
C LYS A 42 2.28 -12.70 -14.32
N GLN A 43 1.46 -12.22 -13.37
CA GLN A 43 0.16 -11.60 -13.60
C GLN A 43 0.23 -10.07 -13.63
N ILE A 44 1.41 -9.49 -13.41
CA ILE A 44 1.61 -8.04 -13.42
C ILE A 44 1.78 -7.54 -14.85
N TRP A 45 0.96 -6.55 -15.19
CA TRP A 45 0.98 -5.79 -16.42
C TRP A 45 1.17 -4.30 -16.13
N THR A 46 1.72 -3.58 -17.10
CA THR A 46 1.81 -2.12 -17.09
C THR A 46 1.19 -1.57 -18.37
N LEU A 47 0.57 -0.40 -18.27
CA LEU A 47 0.02 0.32 -19.42
C LEU A 47 1.03 1.36 -19.87
N GLU A 48 1.41 1.32 -21.14
CA GLU A 48 2.18 2.36 -21.81
C GLU A 48 1.28 3.04 -22.85
N GLN A 49 1.31 4.36 -22.92
CA GLN A 49 0.53 5.11 -23.92
C GLN A 49 1.44 5.56 -25.05
N ASP A 50 0.89 5.64 -26.25
CA ASP A 50 1.60 6.22 -27.38
C ASP A 50 1.81 7.74 -27.17
N PHE A 51 2.96 8.24 -27.60
CA PHE A 51 3.30 9.66 -27.44
C PHE A 51 2.49 10.56 -28.38
N GLN A 52 2.04 10.04 -29.52
CA GLN A 52 1.29 10.79 -30.53
C GLN A 52 -0.22 10.62 -30.35
N ASP A 53 -0.68 9.43 -29.99
CA ASP A 53 -2.10 9.15 -29.73
C ASP A 53 -2.33 8.62 -28.31
N THR A 54 -2.84 9.48 -27.43
CA THR A 54 -3.14 9.15 -26.03
C THR A 54 -4.26 8.11 -25.84
N GLN A 55 -5.03 7.78 -26.89
CA GLN A 55 -6.02 6.70 -26.84
C GLN A 55 -5.41 5.33 -27.07
N LEU A 56 -4.27 5.28 -27.78
CA LEU A 56 -3.55 4.07 -28.09
C LEU A 56 -2.72 3.61 -26.90
N VAL A 57 -2.87 2.35 -26.55
CA VAL A 57 -2.16 1.76 -25.42
C VAL A 57 -1.44 0.46 -25.80
N TYR A 58 -0.37 0.20 -25.07
CA TYR A 58 0.41 -1.02 -25.12
C TYR A 58 0.41 -1.66 -23.73
N LEU A 59 0.07 -2.96 -23.67
CA LEU A 59 0.09 -3.72 -22.42
C LEU A 59 1.41 -4.47 -22.32
N ARG A 60 2.26 -4.07 -21.37
CA ARG A 60 3.59 -4.66 -21.16
C ARG A 60 3.61 -5.57 -19.96
N SER A 61 4.02 -6.82 -20.18
CA SER A 61 4.16 -7.85 -19.15
C SER A 61 5.37 -7.62 -18.24
N HIS A 62 5.44 -8.38 -17.14
CA HIS A 62 6.58 -8.40 -16.23
C HIS A 62 7.93 -8.80 -16.87
N LEU A 63 7.93 -9.44 -18.05
CA LEU A 63 9.14 -9.78 -18.82
C LEU A 63 9.60 -8.62 -19.71
N GLY A 64 8.87 -7.51 -19.70
CA GLY A 64 9.09 -6.37 -20.57
C GLY A 64 8.60 -6.57 -22.00
N ARG A 65 7.82 -7.62 -22.27
CA ARG A 65 7.23 -7.95 -23.58
C ARG A 65 5.79 -7.45 -23.70
N TYR A 66 5.33 -7.16 -24.91
CA TYR A 66 3.99 -6.58 -25.16
C TYR A 66 2.96 -7.62 -25.58
N LEU A 67 1.73 -7.47 -25.10
CA LEU A 67 0.55 -8.16 -25.63
C LEU A 67 0.38 -7.80 -27.11
N ALA A 68 0.20 -8.81 -27.96
CA ALA A 68 -0.02 -8.62 -29.40
C ALA A 68 -1.15 -9.52 -29.90
N SER A 69 -1.84 -9.08 -30.95
CA SER A 69 -2.82 -9.86 -31.70
C SER A 69 -2.56 -9.76 -33.18
N ASP A 70 -2.53 -10.91 -33.87
CA ASP A 70 -2.49 -10.94 -35.33
C ASP A 70 -3.89 -10.88 -35.97
N LYS A 71 -3.91 -10.87 -37.30
CA LYS A 71 -5.14 -10.83 -38.13
C LYS A 71 -6.07 -12.03 -37.96
N ASP A 72 -5.51 -13.16 -37.51
CA ASP A 72 -6.24 -14.42 -37.31
C ASP A 72 -6.75 -14.52 -35.84
N GLY A 73 -6.50 -13.47 -35.04
CA GLY A 73 -6.91 -13.36 -33.64
C GLY A 73 -6.05 -14.16 -32.67
N LYS A 74 -4.89 -14.64 -33.12
CA LYS A 74 -3.93 -15.33 -32.25
C LYS A 74 -3.21 -14.30 -31.39
N VAL A 75 -3.15 -14.58 -30.09
CA VAL A 75 -2.59 -13.69 -29.09
C VAL A 75 -1.21 -14.19 -28.64
N THR A 76 -0.25 -13.28 -28.56
CA THR A 76 1.13 -13.57 -28.12
C THR A 76 1.67 -12.50 -27.18
N CYS A 77 2.80 -12.78 -26.52
CA CYS A 77 3.53 -11.81 -25.72
C CYS A 77 5.04 -11.89 -25.96
N GLU A 78 5.45 -11.73 -27.22
CA GLU A 78 6.82 -11.94 -27.67
C GLU A 78 7.56 -10.65 -28.02
N SER A 79 6.85 -9.61 -28.48
CA SER A 79 7.49 -8.37 -28.93
C SER A 79 8.18 -7.65 -27.76
N ASP A 80 9.44 -7.24 -27.94
CA ASP A 80 10.19 -6.35 -27.03
C ASP A 80 10.09 -4.87 -27.40
N GLY A 81 9.39 -4.54 -28.50
CA GLY A 81 9.13 -3.17 -28.94
C GLY A 81 7.67 -2.94 -29.32
N HIS A 82 7.32 -1.67 -29.55
CA HIS A 82 6.01 -1.30 -30.08
C HIS A 82 5.93 -1.67 -31.56
N ASN A 83 4.89 -2.41 -31.94
CA ASN A 83 4.57 -2.74 -33.33
C ASN A 83 3.06 -2.59 -33.57
N SER A 84 2.60 -2.79 -34.81
CA SER A 84 1.19 -2.60 -35.18
C SER A 84 0.24 -3.55 -34.44
N ASP A 85 0.67 -4.80 -34.26
CA ASP A 85 -0.12 -5.87 -33.63
C ASP A 85 -0.22 -5.71 -32.10
N CYS A 86 0.65 -4.88 -31.49
CA CYS A 86 0.65 -4.57 -30.06
C CYS A 86 -0.27 -3.42 -29.67
N ARG A 87 -1.02 -2.85 -30.63
CA ARG A 87 -1.83 -1.65 -30.44
C ARG A 87 -3.23 -2.00 -29.99
N PHE A 88 -3.60 -1.51 -28.80
CA PHE A 88 -4.94 -1.71 -28.24
C PHE A 88 -5.62 -0.38 -27.90
N LEU A 89 -6.95 -0.42 -27.92
CA LEU A 89 -7.84 0.62 -27.41
C LEU A 89 -8.59 0.06 -26.19
N ILE A 90 -8.70 0.85 -25.12
CA ILE A 90 -9.48 0.50 -23.94
C ILE A 90 -10.91 1.01 -24.11
N VAL A 91 -11.87 0.08 -24.12
CA VAL A 91 -13.30 0.39 -24.13
C VAL A 91 -13.87 0.11 -22.74
N ALA A 92 -13.96 1.15 -21.91
CA ALA A 92 -14.49 1.07 -20.56
C ALA A 92 -16.00 0.80 -20.55
N GLN A 93 -16.43 -0.16 -19.73
CA GLN A 93 -17.83 -0.55 -19.57
C GLN A 93 -18.45 0.09 -18.33
N SER A 94 -19.78 0.25 -18.33
CA SER A 94 -20.51 0.87 -17.21
C SER A 94 -20.39 0.12 -15.87
N ASP A 95 -20.07 -1.17 -15.90
CA ASP A 95 -19.89 -2.02 -14.73
C ASP A 95 -18.49 -1.90 -14.10
N GLY A 96 -17.55 -1.19 -14.73
CA GLY A 96 -16.17 -1.02 -14.24
C GLY A 96 -15.13 -1.88 -14.96
N ARG A 97 -15.56 -2.83 -15.79
CA ARG A 97 -14.66 -3.68 -16.57
C ARG A 97 -14.22 -3.01 -17.86
N TRP A 98 -13.14 -3.51 -18.44
CA TRP A 98 -12.57 -3.05 -19.70
C TRP A 98 -12.72 -4.12 -20.77
N ALA A 99 -13.03 -3.69 -21.99
CA ALA A 99 -12.76 -4.48 -23.19
C ALA A 99 -11.51 -3.93 -23.88
N LEU A 100 -10.65 -4.81 -24.37
CA LEU A 100 -9.43 -4.44 -25.09
C LEU A 100 -9.64 -4.74 -26.57
N GLN A 101 -9.66 -3.71 -27.40
CA GLN A 101 -9.84 -3.85 -28.86
C GLN A 101 -8.49 -3.69 -29.56
N SER A 102 -8.12 -4.63 -30.43
CA SER A 102 -7.00 -4.44 -31.35
C SER A 102 -7.31 -3.28 -32.29
N GLU A 103 -6.43 -2.27 -32.35
CA GLU A 103 -6.62 -1.09 -33.19
C GLU A 103 -6.60 -1.45 -34.67
N GLN A 104 -5.67 -2.32 -35.07
CA GLN A 104 -5.49 -2.71 -36.47
C GLN A 104 -6.61 -3.64 -36.98
N HIS A 105 -7.09 -4.56 -36.14
CA HIS A 105 -8.02 -5.62 -36.56
C HIS A 105 -9.46 -5.39 -36.12
N LEU A 106 -9.70 -4.40 -35.26
CA LEU A 106 -11.01 -4.03 -34.72
C LEU A 106 -11.73 -5.19 -34.01
N ARG A 107 -10.96 -6.14 -33.46
CA ARG A 107 -11.46 -7.29 -32.69
C ARG A 107 -11.15 -7.15 -31.21
N PHE A 108 -11.99 -7.76 -30.37
CA PHE A 108 -11.86 -7.72 -28.91
C PHE A 108 -11.11 -8.94 -28.37
N PHE A 109 -10.25 -8.68 -27.40
CA PHE A 109 -9.43 -9.65 -26.69
C PHE A 109 -10.16 -10.22 -25.46
N GLY A 110 -10.22 -11.54 -25.38
CA GLY A 110 -10.94 -12.25 -24.34
C GLY A 110 -10.62 -13.74 -24.26
N GLY A 111 -11.31 -14.42 -23.35
CA GLY A 111 -11.27 -15.88 -23.19
C GLY A 111 -10.99 -16.34 -21.75
N SER A 112 -10.76 -17.64 -21.61
CA SER A 112 -10.43 -18.25 -20.32
C SER A 112 -9.38 -19.33 -20.45
N GLN A 113 -8.67 -19.59 -19.34
CA GLN A 113 -7.61 -20.59 -19.27
C GLN A 113 -6.59 -20.39 -20.39
N ASP A 114 -6.24 -21.44 -21.14
CA ASP A 114 -5.30 -21.36 -22.27
C ASP A 114 -5.97 -20.92 -23.59
N TYR A 115 -7.28 -20.67 -23.59
CA TYR A 115 -8.08 -20.35 -24.78
C TYR A 115 -8.30 -18.84 -24.91
N LEU A 116 -7.20 -18.08 -24.93
CA LEU A 116 -7.23 -16.64 -25.15
C LEU A 116 -7.16 -16.32 -26.65
N SER A 117 -8.00 -15.40 -27.11
CA SER A 117 -8.01 -14.93 -28.50
C SER A 117 -8.44 -13.47 -28.60
N CYS A 118 -8.14 -12.85 -29.73
CA CYS A 118 -8.54 -11.48 -30.04
C CYS A 118 -9.25 -11.46 -31.41
N PHE A 119 -10.39 -12.15 -31.47
CA PHE A 119 -11.16 -12.32 -32.71
C PHE A 119 -12.64 -11.94 -32.59
N ALA A 120 -13.13 -11.63 -31.39
CA ALA A 120 -14.53 -11.30 -31.18
C ALA A 120 -14.90 -9.96 -31.85
N GLN A 121 -16.05 -9.89 -32.52
CA GLN A 121 -16.58 -8.64 -33.11
C GLN A 121 -17.48 -7.87 -32.15
N VAL A 122 -18.04 -8.56 -31.17
CA VAL A 122 -18.96 -8.01 -30.17
C VAL A 122 -18.41 -8.34 -28.79
N ILE A 123 -18.55 -7.42 -27.86
CA ILE A 123 -18.14 -7.60 -26.47
C ILE A 123 -19.14 -8.54 -25.80
N THR A 124 -18.68 -9.71 -25.37
CA THR A 124 -19.41 -10.58 -24.43
C THR A 124 -18.68 -10.61 -23.09
N ASP A 125 -19.21 -11.33 -22.11
CA ASP A 125 -18.57 -11.44 -20.79
C ASP A 125 -17.14 -12.02 -20.88
N ALA A 126 -16.84 -12.82 -21.91
CA ALA A 126 -15.52 -13.39 -22.16
C ALA A 126 -14.44 -12.35 -22.52
N GLU A 127 -14.84 -11.20 -23.08
CA GLU A 127 -13.95 -10.10 -23.50
C GLU A 127 -13.82 -9.00 -22.42
N LEU A 128 -14.47 -9.18 -21.26
CA LEU A 128 -14.47 -8.22 -20.18
C LEU A 128 -13.44 -8.56 -19.11
N TRP A 129 -12.59 -7.58 -18.82
CA TRP A 129 -11.51 -7.67 -17.85
C TRP A 129 -11.69 -6.67 -16.73
N ALA A 130 -11.69 -7.14 -15.48
CA ALA A 130 -11.64 -6.24 -14.34
C ALA A 130 -10.19 -5.88 -14.01
N VAL A 131 -9.93 -4.59 -13.78
CA VAL A 131 -8.60 -4.10 -13.44
C VAL A 131 -8.39 -4.14 -11.94
N HIS A 132 -7.34 -4.83 -11.52
CA HIS A 132 -6.96 -4.93 -10.12
C HIS A 132 -5.55 -4.40 -9.92
N LEU A 133 -5.42 -3.26 -9.24
CA LEU A 133 -4.12 -2.63 -8.95
C LEU A 133 -3.18 -3.61 -8.23
N ALA A 134 -1.94 -3.67 -8.69
CA ALA A 134 -0.88 -4.44 -8.03
C ALA A 134 -0.25 -3.67 -6.86
N LEU A 135 -0.56 -2.37 -6.72
CA LEU A 135 -0.15 -1.57 -5.56
C LEU A 135 -0.82 -2.09 -4.28
N HIS A 136 -0.13 -1.97 -3.15
CA HIS A 136 -0.79 -2.19 -1.87
C HIS A 136 -2.00 -1.24 -1.71
N PRO A 137 -3.16 -1.68 -1.21
CA PRO A 137 -4.36 -0.85 -1.20
C PRO A 137 -4.28 0.39 -0.29
N GLN A 138 -3.33 0.41 0.64
CA GLN A 138 -3.08 1.53 1.54
C GLN A 138 -2.03 2.47 0.95
N ALA A 139 -2.45 3.68 0.60
CA ALA A 139 -1.66 4.62 -0.19
C ALA A 139 -1.94 6.07 0.21
N ASN A 140 -1.10 6.98 -0.28
CA ASN A 140 -1.34 8.41 -0.26
C ASN A 140 -1.77 8.89 -1.65
N LEU A 141 -2.71 9.81 -1.71
CA LEU A 141 -3.27 10.32 -2.96
C LEU A 141 -2.81 11.75 -3.19
N LEU A 142 -2.04 11.99 -4.26
CA LEU A 142 -1.51 13.30 -4.63
C LEU A 142 -2.29 13.86 -5.83
N SER A 143 -2.88 15.05 -5.69
CA SER A 143 -3.48 15.74 -6.84
C SER A 143 -2.41 16.33 -7.74
N VAL A 144 -2.46 16.02 -9.04
CA VAL A 144 -1.54 16.54 -10.05
C VAL A 144 -1.72 18.05 -10.24
N ALA A 145 -2.97 18.53 -10.22
CA ALA A 145 -3.27 19.95 -10.39
C ALA A 145 -2.84 20.79 -9.18
N ARG A 146 -3.21 20.35 -7.97
CA ARG A 146 -2.91 21.11 -6.74
C ARG A 146 -1.50 20.90 -6.21
N LYS A 147 -0.84 19.78 -6.55
CA LYS A 147 0.42 19.35 -5.92
C LYS A 147 0.29 19.28 -4.39
N ARG A 148 -0.83 18.70 -3.94
CA ARG A 148 -1.21 18.51 -2.54
C ARG A 148 -1.81 17.14 -2.34
N TYR A 149 -1.60 16.60 -1.15
CA TYR A 149 -2.09 15.30 -0.74
C TYR A 149 -3.51 15.39 -0.19
N ALA A 150 -4.27 14.34 -0.45
CA ALA A 150 -5.58 14.13 0.14
C ALA A 150 -5.43 13.64 1.59
N HIS A 151 -6.27 14.16 2.48
CA HIS A 151 -6.36 13.70 3.86
C HIS A 151 -7.79 13.86 4.38
N LEU A 152 -8.09 13.14 5.46
CA LEU A 152 -9.32 13.33 6.22
C LEU A 152 -9.27 14.68 6.99
N SER A 153 -10.21 15.58 6.70
CA SER A 153 -10.51 16.72 7.58
C SER A 153 -11.54 16.27 8.61
N MET A 154 -11.11 16.12 9.87
CA MET A 154 -11.99 15.69 10.96
C MET A 154 -13.04 16.75 11.31
N GLU A 155 -12.67 18.03 11.20
CA GLU A 155 -13.55 19.16 11.53
C GLU A 155 -14.69 19.31 10.53
N ASP A 156 -14.37 19.22 9.23
CA ASP A 156 -15.34 19.40 8.14
C ASP A 156 -16.03 18.09 7.73
N GLY A 157 -15.48 16.94 8.11
CA GLY A 157 -16.02 15.62 7.75
C GLY A 157 -15.91 15.30 6.27
N GLU A 158 -14.86 15.78 5.61
CA GLU A 158 -14.58 15.60 4.18
C GLU A 158 -13.15 15.10 3.92
N ILE A 159 -12.86 14.73 2.67
CA ILE A 159 -11.47 14.57 2.21
C ILE A 159 -11.02 15.89 1.59
N ALA A 160 -10.11 16.59 2.28
CA ALA A 160 -9.47 17.80 1.78
C ALA A 160 -8.20 17.45 1.01
N VAL A 161 -7.81 18.29 0.05
CA VAL A 161 -6.64 18.09 -0.81
C VAL A 161 -5.79 19.36 -0.82
N ASP A 162 -5.26 19.69 0.35
CA ASP A 162 -4.42 20.87 0.61
C ASP A 162 -3.16 20.54 1.45
N MET A 163 -2.98 19.28 1.83
CA MET A 163 -1.87 18.84 2.66
C MET A 163 -0.54 18.83 1.86
N ASN A 164 0.52 19.40 2.44
CA ASN A 164 1.81 19.56 1.75
C ASN A 164 2.62 18.25 1.65
N ILE A 165 2.56 17.44 2.71
CA ILE A 165 3.25 16.16 2.85
C ILE A 165 2.27 15.15 3.46
N PRO A 166 2.29 13.86 3.09
CA PRO A 166 1.32 12.90 3.57
C PRO A 166 1.64 12.47 5.01
N TRP A 167 1.33 13.31 6.00
CA TRP A 167 1.69 13.13 7.40
C TRP A 167 0.50 12.78 8.29
N GLY A 168 0.76 11.99 9.32
CA GLY A 168 -0.22 11.51 10.27
C GLY A 168 -1.18 10.44 9.72
N VAL A 169 -2.05 9.97 10.59
CA VAL A 169 -3.06 8.95 10.26
C VAL A 169 -4.13 9.47 9.28
N ALA A 170 -4.36 10.78 9.23
CA ALA A 170 -5.36 11.40 8.36
C ALA A 170 -4.99 11.31 6.86
N ALA A 171 -3.69 11.24 6.54
CA ALA A 171 -3.21 11.14 5.16
C ALA A 171 -3.39 9.73 4.54
N LEU A 172 -3.70 8.73 5.37
CA LEU A 172 -3.89 7.35 4.92
C LEU A 172 -5.24 7.19 4.21
N LEU A 173 -5.20 6.83 2.93
CA LEU A 173 -6.37 6.37 2.19
C LEU A 173 -6.23 4.88 1.88
N THR A 174 -7.34 4.17 1.99
CA THR A 174 -7.43 2.75 1.64
C THR A 174 -8.34 2.61 0.42
N LEU A 175 -7.79 2.14 -0.69
CA LEU A 175 -8.54 1.81 -1.89
C LEU A 175 -9.20 0.46 -1.69
N VAL A 176 -10.53 0.40 -1.65
CA VAL A 176 -11.28 -0.85 -1.41
C VAL A 176 -11.87 -1.33 -2.73
N TYR A 177 -11.40 -2.48 -3.21
CA TYR A 177 -11.90 -3.10 -4.43
C TYR A 177 -13.21 -3.87 -4.16
N LEU A 178 -14.28 -3.50 -4.85
CA LEU A 178 -15.61 -4.11 -4.75
C LEU A 178 -16.20 -4.23 -6.16
N ASP A 179 -16.47 -5.47 -6.60
CA ASP A 179 -17.19 -5.79 -7.84
C ASP A 179 -16.71 -5.00 -9.08
N GLY A 180 -15.39 -4.98 -9.32
CA GLY A 180 -14.81 -4.29 -10.47
C GLY A 180 -14.62 -2.78 -10.30
N LYS A 181 -14.99 -2.21 -9.15
CA LYS A 181 -14.85 -0.79 -8.82
C LYS A 181 -14.02 -0.60 -7.55
N TYR A 182 -13.62 0.64 -7.30
CA TYR A 182 -12.86 1.05 -6.13
C TYR A 182 -13.62 2.07 -5.32
N CYS A 183 -13.61 1.93 -3.99
CA CYS A 183 -14.07 2.94 -3.05
C CYS A 183 -12.85 3.55 -2.35
N LEU A 184 -12.90 4.85 -2.03
CA LEU A 184 -11.88 5.50 -1.21
C LEU A 184 -12.34 5.49 0.25
N LYS A 185 -11.62 4.76 1.11
CA LYS A 185 -11.91 4.64 2.54
C LYS A 185 -10.89 5.42 3.38
N THR A 186 -11.38 6.26 4.29
CA THR A 186 -10.58 7.06 5.22
C THR A 186 -10.18 6.26 6.45
N CYS A 187 -9.23 6.78 7.24
CA CYS A 187 -8.69 6.10 8.41
C CYS A 187 -9.72 5.84 9.54
N ASP A 188 -10.82 6.58 9.57
CA ASP A 188 -11.96 6.40 10.47
C ASP A 188 -13.04 5.46 9.92
N SER A 189 -12.71 4.70 8.88
CA SER A 189 -13.56 3.69 8.25
C SER A 189 -14.78 4.19 7.45
N ARG A 190 -14.83 5.47 7.08
CA ARG A 190 -15.85 5.99 6.16
C ARG A 190 -15.40 5.96 4.70
N PHE A 191 -16.36 5.93 3.78
CA PHE A 191 -16.17 5.91 2.34
C PHE A 191 -16.52 7.27 1.72
N LEU A 192 -15.72 7.74 0.78
CA LEU A 192 -16.01 8.94 0.01
C LEU A 192 -17.18 8.70 -0.94
N SER A 193 -18.19 9.56 -0.86
CA SER A 193 -19.30 9.68 -1.81
C SER A 193 -19.00 10.71 -2.90
N ASN A 194 -19.61 10.56 -4.07
CA ASN A 194 -19.42 11.45 -5.22
C ASN A 194 -19.84 12.91 -4.96
N ASP A 195 -20.66 13.18 -3.94
CA ASP A 195 -21.02 14.54 -3.51
C ASP A 195 -19.99 15.18 -2.56
N GLY A 196 -18.96 14.43 -2.15
CA GLY A 196 -17.89 14.86 -1.24
C GLY A 196 -18.09 14.48 0.22
N LYS A 197 -19.24 13.87 0.57
CA LYS A 197 -19.51 13.43 1.94
C LYS A 197 -18.85 12.09 2.25
N LEU A 198 -18.65 11.83 3.54
CA LEU A 198 -18.15 10.56 4.06
C LEU A 198 -19.29 9.71 4.62
N LEU A 199 -19.46 8.50 4.08
CA LEU A 199 -20.52 7.55 4.44
C LEU A 199 -19.96 6.31 5.16
N THR A 200 -20.69 5.71 6.08
CA THR A 200 -20.23 4.52 6.82
C THR A 200 -20.36 3.22 6.02
N GLN A 201 -21.20 3.20 4.99
CA GLN A 201 -21.42 2.05 4.13
C GLN A 201 -21.01 2.39 2.70
N SER A 202 -20.49 1.39 1.98
CA SER A 202 -20.27 1.50 0.55
C SER A 202 -21.59 1.39 -0.21
N GLY A 203 -21.64 2.01 -1.39
CA GLY A 203 -22.80 1.94 -2.27
C GLY A 203 -22.49 2.52 -3.64
N ARG A 204 -23.54 2.72 -4.44
CA ARG A 204 -23.40 3.22 -5.82
C ARG A 204 -22.69 4.58 -5.89
N ALA A 205 -22.93 5.47 -4.93
CA ALA A 205 -22.36 6.81 -4.89
C ALA A 205 -20.88 6.84 -4.44
N THR A 206 -20.40 5.77 -3.78
CA THR A 206 -19.02 5.68 -3.27
C THR A 206 -18.11 4.81 -4.13
N ALA A 207 -18.67 4.21 -5.19
CA ALA A 207 -17.97 3.29 -6.08
C ALA A 207 -17.48 4.02 -7.34
N TYR A 208 -16.18 3.98 -7.55
CA TYR A 208 -15.50 4.65 -8.66
C TYR A 208 -14.84 3.63 -9.59
N MET A 209 -14.99 3.85 -10.89
CA MET A 209 -14.20 3.15 -11.89
C MET A 209 -12.86 3.88 -12.06
N LEU A 210 -11.77 3.13 -12.08
CA LEU A 210 -10.45 3.70 -12.36
C LEU A 210 -10.25 3.82 -13.86
N GLU A 211 -9.90 5.02 -14.30
CA GLU A 211 -9.40 5.27 -15.64
C GLU A 211 -7.93 5.71 -15.56
N LEU A 212 -7.13 5.24 -16.51
CA LEU A 212 -5.75 5.67 -16.67
C LEU A 212 -5.64 6.72 -17.77
N LYS A 213 -4.96 7.82 -17.45
CA LYS A 213 -4.62 8.86 -18.42
C LYS A 213 -3.24 9.42 -18.15
N CYS A 214 -2.36 9.34 -19.14
CA CYS A 214 -0.96 9.81 -19.06
C CYS A 214 -0.20 9.23 -17.85
N GLY A 215 -0.46 7.95 -17.54
CA GLY A 215 0.14 7.27 -16.38
C GLY A 215 -0.43 7.71 -15.02
N LYS A 216 -1.46 8.55 -14.99
CA LYS A 216 -2.16 9.02 -13.79
C LYS A 216 -3.53 8.36 -13.66
N LEU A 217 -4.08 8.37 -12.46
CA LEU A 217 -5.39 7.82 -12.15
C LEU A 217 -6.45 8.92 -12.18
N ALA A 218 -7.62 8.57 -12.71
CA ALA A 218 -8.85 9.32 -12.58
C ALA A 218 -9.94 8.41 -12.01
N PHE A 219 -10.77 8.96 -11.12
CA PHE A 219 -11.83 8.22 -10.44
C PHE A 219 -13.18 8.63 -11.00
N LYS A 220 -13.80 7.77 -11.79
CA LYS A 220 -15.09 8.02 -12.45
C LYS A 220 -16.24 7.47 -11.61
N ASP A 221 -17.20 8.32 -11.28
CA ASP A 221 -18.36 7.94 -10.50
C ASP A 221 -19.45 7.23 -11.32
N CYS A 222 -20.55 6.90 -10.64
CA CYS A 222 -21.70 6.22 -11.23
C CYS A 222 -22.54 7.07 -12.21
N GLU A 223 -22.26 8.37 -12.34
CA GLU A 223 -22.86 9.29 -13.31
C GLU A 223 -21.92 9.59 -14.48
N GLY A 224 -20.73 8.98 -14.50
CA GLY A 224 -19.71 9.20 -15.53
C GLY A 224 -18.91 10.50 -15.36
N LYS A 225 -18.99 11.13 -14.19
CA LYS A 225 -18.20 12.31 -13.79
C LYS A 225 -16.96 11.88 -13.02
N TYR A 226 -16.00 12.77 -12.84
CA TYR A 226 -14.73 12.43 -12.20
C TYR A 226 -14.51 13.21 -10.91
N LEU A 227 -13.86 12.57 -9.94
CA LEU A 227 -13.37 13.24 -8.74
C LEU A 227 -12.36 14.33 -9.12
N SER A 228 -12.50 15.51 -8.54
CA SER A 228 -11.50 16.57 -8.56
C SER A 228 -11.55 17.40 -7.27
N PRO A 229 -10.43 18.00 -6.84
CA PRO A 229 -10.43 18.90 -5.68
C PRO A 229 -11.16 20.21 -5.98
N MET A 230 -12.15 20.58 -5.16
CA MET A 230 -12.96 21.78 -5.37
C MET A 230 -12.92 22.73 -4.16
N GLY A 231 -13.01 24.04 -4.41
CA GLY A 231 -13.02 25.05 -3.33
C GLY A 231 -11.62 25.31 -2.74
N PRO A 232 -11.52 26.09 -1.64
CA PRO A 232 -10.23 26.48 -1.04
C PRO A 232 -9.44 25.29 -0.47
N THR A 233 -10.05 24.48 0.39
CA THR A 233 -9.48 23.25 0.97
C THR A 233 -9.33 22.11 -0.03
N GLY A 234 -10.02 22.22 -1.18
CA GLY A 234 -9.95 21.21 -2.24
C GLY A 234 -10.74 19.97 -1.88
N THR A 235 -11.94 20.15 -1.32
CA THR A 235 -12.90 19.08 -1.07
C THR A 235 -12.96 18.13 -2.27
N LEU A 236 -12.60 16.87 -2.05
CA LEU A 236 -12.55 15.86 -3.09
C LEU A 236 -13.97 15.37 -3.38
N ARG A 237 -14.51 15.70 -4.56
CA ARG A 237 -15.85 15.26 -4.98
C ARG A 237 -15.95 15.21 -6.49
N SER A 238 -17.02 14.63 -7.02
CA SER A 238 -17.26 14.62 -8.46
C SER A 238 -17.55 16.02 -8.99
N GLY A 239 -16.76 16.43 -9.98
CA GLY A 239 -16.96 17.67 -10.72
C GLY A 239 -18.08 17.56 -11.76
N ARG A 240 -18.02 18.41 -12.78
CA ARG A 240 -18.96 18.38 -13.92
C ARG A 240 -18.37 17.75 -15.19
N CYS A 241 -17.08 17.46 -15.17
CA CYS A 241 -16.34 16.96 -16.33
C CYS A 241 -16.73 15.52 -16.64
N SER A 242 -17.01 15.22 -17.92
CA SER A 242 -17.28 13.86 -18.45
C SER A 242 -16.04 13.21 -19.09
N LYS A 243 -14.92 13.93 -19.11
CA LYS A 243 -13.60 13.43 -19.49
C LYS A 243 -12.57 13.98 -18.50
N PRO A 244 -11.58 13.18 -18.06
CA PRO A 244 -10.62 13.64 -17.07
C PRO A 244 -9.65 14.66 -17.67
N GLY A 245 -9.62 15.87 -17.11
CA GLY A 245 -8.60 16.89 -17.37
C GLY A 245 -7.51 16.82 -16.30
N LYS A 246 -6.63 17.83 -16.24
CA LYS A 246 -5.53 17.86 -15.26
C LYS A 246 -6.00 17.85 -13.80
N ASP A 247 -7.17 18.44 -13.53
CA ASP A 247 -7.75 18.57 -12.19
C ASP A 247 -8.30 17.24 -11.65
N GLU A 248 -8.64 16.31 -12.56
CA GLU A 248 -9.15 14.97 -12.27
C GLU A 248 -8.04 13.90 -12.19
N LEU A 249 -6.77 14.29 -12.34
CA LEU A 249 -5.63 13.35 -12.31
C LEU A 249 -4.96 13.31 -10.94
N PHE A 250 -4.69 12.09 -10.49
CA PHE A 250 -4.04 11.80 -9.23
C PHE A 250 -2.89 10.82 -9.41
N ASP A 251 -1.88 10.98 -8.56
CA ASP A 251 -0.84 9.99 -8.30
C ASP A 251 -1.17 9.21 -7.04
N LEU A 252 -0.91 7.90 -7.07
CA LEU A 252 -0.90 7.06 -5.88
C LEU A 252 0.54 6.83 -5.46
N GLU A 253 0.85 7.18 -4.22
CA GLU A 253 2.15 6.98 -3.60
C GLU A 253 2.05 5.98 -2.46
N GLU A 254 3.17 5.33 -2.17
CA GLU A 254 3.27 4.37 -1.08
C GLU A 254 3.11 5.06 0.27
N SER A 255 2.28 4.51 1.15
CA SER A 255 2.17 4.99 2.53
C SER A 255 3.27 4.36 3.38
N HIS A 256 4.35 5.09 3.64
CA HIS A 256 5.40 4.64 4.56
C HIS A 256 4.90 4.52 6.00
N PRO A 257 5.48 3.63 6.83
CA PRO A 257 5.10 3.54 8.23
C PRO A 257 5.49 4.83 8.96
N GLN A 258 4.54 5.40 9.69
CA GLN A 258 4.77 6.53 10.58
C GLN A 258 4.61 6.07 12.01
N VAL A 259 5.62 6.37 12.82
CA VAL A 259 5.78 5.86 14.17
C VAL A 259 5.92 6.99 15.16
N VAL A 260 5.48 6.73 16.38
CA VAL A 260 5.88 7.51 17.56
C VAL A 260 6.76 6.61 18.44
N LEU A 261 7.75 7.23 19.09
CA LEU A 261 8.71 6.54 19.95
C LEU A 261 8.55 7.08 21.38
N MET A 262 8.32 6.19 22.33
CA MET A 262 8.23 6.52 23.75
C MET A 262 9.45 5.96 24.48
N ALA A 263 10.19 6.82 25.17
CA ALA A 263 11.38 6.43 25.92
C ALA A 263 11.04 5.77 27.27
N ALA A 264 12.06 5.26 27.95
CA ALA A 264 11.94 4.63 29.27
C ALA A 264 11.32 5.54 30.34
N ASN A 265 11.46 6.86 30.19
CA ASN A 265 10.84 7.85 31.07
C ASN A 265 9.32 8.04 30.84
N GLY A 266 8.70 7.28 29.93
CA GLY A 266 7.28 7.36 29.61
C GLY A 266 6.89 8.58 28.78
N ARG A 267 7.85 9.27 28.16
CA ARG A 267 7.63 10.46 27.32
C ARG A 267 7.91 10.19 25.86
N TYR A 268 7.21 10.89 24.98
CA TYR A 268 7.40 10.80 23.54
C TYR A 268 8.61 11.61 23.08
N VAL A 269 9.39 10.99 22.20
CA VAL A 269 10.48 11.62 21.45
C VAL A 269 9.91 12.70 20.54
N SER A 270 10.49 13.89 20.58
CA SER A 270 9.96 15.09 19.94
C SER A 270 11.06 15.98 19.36
N ILE A 271 10.68 16.76 18.34
CA ILE A 271 11.49 17.85 17.77
C ILE A 271 11.07 19.25 18.26
N ARG A 272 10.16 19.36 19.24
CA ARG A 272 9.67 20.67 19.73
C ARG A 272 10.75 21.51 20.42
N GLN A 273 11.76 20.87 21.02
CA GLN A 273 12.78 21.55 21.83
C GLN A 273 13.97 22.08 21.00
N GLY A 274 13.79 22.18 19.67
CA GLY A 274 14.79 22.67 18.73
C GLY A 274 15.45 21.54 17.96
N VAL A 275 16.75 21.69 17.68
CA VAL A 275 17.47 20.80 16.77
C VAL A 275 17.77 19.43 17.38
N SER A 276 17.92 19.34 18.70
CA SER A 276 18.19 18.09 19.40
C SER A 276 16.90 17.36 19.76
N LEU A 277 16.86 16.06 19.52
CA LEU A 277 15.70 15.26 19.88
C LEU A 277 15.67 14.99 21.38
N ALA A 278 14.47 15.07 21.94
CA ALA A 278 14.24 14.78 23.35
C ALA A 278 12.89 14.10 23.60
N ALA A 279 12.90 13.12 24.49
CA ALA A 279 11.73 12.44 25.01
C ALA A 279 11.15 13.20 26.21
N ASN A 280 10.33 14.22 25.94
CA ASN A 280 9.82 15.14 26.96
C ASN A 280 8.31 15.45 26.84
N GLN A 281 7.63 14.94 25.81
CA GLN A 281 6.22 15.25 25.53
C GLN A 281 5.27 14.13 26.00
N GLU A 282 3.99 14.48 26.19
CA GLU A 282 2.91 13.53 26.53
C GLU A 282 1.93 13.31 25.36
N ASP A 283 1.94 14.21 24.38
CA ASP A 283 1.00 14.19 23.27
C ASP A 283 1.62 13.60 21.99
N GLU A 284 0.78 12.96 21.18
CA GLU A 284 1.13 12.47 19.85
C GLU A 284 0.71 13.51 18.80
N THR A 285 1.64 14.37 18.37
CA THR A 285 1.41 15.32 17.26
C THR A 285 2.36 15.07 16.09
N ASP A 286 2.28 15.90 15.06
CA ASP A 286 3.20 15.88 13.92
C ASP A 286 4.68 16.06 14.33
N MET A 287 4.95 16.64 15.50
CA MET A 287 6.32 16.83 16.02
C MET A 287 6.87 15.60 16.76
N GLU A 288 6.00 14.66 17.13
CA GLU A 288 6.36 13.38 17.77
C GLU A 288 6.23 12.20 16.80
N THR A 289 5.64 12.46 15.63
CA THR A 289 5.50 11.50 14.53
C THR A 289 6.75 11.52 13.66
N PHE A 290 7.24 10.33 13.32
CA PHE A 290 8.38 10.14 12.42
C PHE A 290 8.06 9.10 11.36
N GLN A 291 8.37 9.41 10.10
CA GLN A 291 8.27 8.42 9.02
C GLN A 291 9.52 7.54 9.03
N MET A 292 9.32 6.24 9.24
CA MET A 292 10.39 5.25 9.28
C MET A 292 10.61 4.68 7.88
N GLU A 293 11.76 4.96 7.28
CA GLU A 293 12.09 4.49 5.93
C GLU A 293 13.19 3.44 6.00
N ILE A 294 12.87 2.20 5.65
CA ILE A 294 13.84 1.10 5.65
C ILE A 294 14.52 1.04 4.29
N ASP A 295 15.84 1.10 4.32
CA ASP A 295 16.68 0.97 3.15
C ASP A 295 16.65 -0.47 2.60
N LYS A 296 16.60 -0.60 1.26
CA LYS A 296 16.42 -1.90 0.59
C LYS A 296 17.64 -2.80 0.71
N GLU A 297 18.83 -2.21 0.77
CA GLU A 297 20.10 -2.92 0.72
C GLU A 297 20.63 -3.19 2.14
N THR A 298 20.78 -2.14 2.94
CA THR A 298 21.37 -2.19 4.29
C THR A 298 20.40 -2.66 5.36
N LYS A 299 19.08 -2.61 5.09
CA LYS A 299 18.00 -2.88 6.06
C LYS A 299 18.00 -1.96 7.29
N LYS A 300 18.81 -0.90 7.27
CA LYS A 300 18.78 0.17 8.28
C LYS A 300 17.59 1.09 8.03
N CYS A 301 17.09 1.73 9.08
CA CYS A 301 16.02 2.70 8.97
C CYS A 301 16.53 4.13 9.10
N THR A 302 15.91 5.06 8.38
CA THR A 302 15.99 6.49 8.65
C THR A 302 14.66 6.93 9.28
N PHE A 303 14.70 8.05 10.00
CA PHE A 303 13.51 8.67 10.59
C PHE A 303 13.37 10.08 10.04
N ARG A 304 12.39 10.29 9.16
CA ARG A 304 12.06 11.59 8.61
C ARG A 304 11.07 12.30 9.53
N THR A 305 11.14 13.64 9.58
CA THR A 305 10.26 14.49 10.39
C THR A 305 9.20 15.18 9.53
N SER A 306 8.17 15.74 10.18
CA SER A 306 7.15 16.57 9.53
C SER A 306 7.71 17.83 8.85
N GLN A 307 8.92 18.25 9.24
CA GLN A 307 9.63 19.38 8.62
C GLN A 307 10.46 18.96 7.40
N GLY A 308 10.50 17.67 7.08
CA GLY A 308 11.23 17.11 5.94
C GLY A 308 12.69 16.76 6.22
N ASN A 309 13.19 17.03 7.42
CA ASN A 309 14.55 16.66 7.84
C ASN A 309 14.61 15.21 8.33
N TYR A 310 15.81 14.67 8.50
CA TYR A 310 16.06 13.34 9.04
C TYR A 310 16.74 13.42 10.41
N TRP A 311 16.52 12.39 11.21
CA TRP A 311 17.34 12.14 12.39
C TRP A 311 18.79 11.93 11.96
N ASP A 312 19.73 12.53 12.68
CA ASP A 312 21.14 12.52 12.35
C ASP A 312 22.01 12.40 13.60
N LEU A 313 23.02 11.53 13.52
CA LEU A 313 24.04 11.38 14.55
C LEU A 313 25.13 12.46 14.36
N VAL A 314 25.29 13.33 15.36
CA VAL A 314 26.35 14.35 15.37
C VAL A 314 27.60 13.90 16.13
N ALA A 315 28.73 14.59 15.89
CA ALA A 315 30.06 14.19 16.35
C ALA A 315 30.19 13.93 17.88
N HIS A 316 29.41 14.64 18.71
CA HIS A 316 29.41 14.45 20.16
C HIS A 316 28.42 13.36 20.65
N GLY A 317 27.88 12.55 19.73
CA GLY A 317 26.97 11.46 20.01
C GLY A 317 25.50 11.85 20.13
N GLY A 318 25.15 13.13 20.02
CA GLY A 318 23.76 13.59 20.05
C GLY A 318 22.96 13.15 18.83
N ILE A 319 21.63 13.02 18.99
CA ILE A 319 20.71 12.80 17.88
C ILE A 319 19.95 14.10 17.59
N GLN A 320 20.02 14.57 16.35
CA GLN A 320 19.46 15.84 15.90
C GLN A 320 18.53 15.68 14.69
N SER A 321 17.70 16.67 14.38
CA SER A 321 16.80 16.68 13.22
C SER A 321 17.19 17.74 12.19
N SER A 322 18.48 17.83 11.86
CA SER A 322 19.06 18.85 10.97
C SER A 322 19.45 18.36 9.58
N ALA A 323 19.54 17.04 9.36
CA ALA A 323 19.94 16.49 8.08
C ALA A 323 18.83 16.67 7.02
N THR A 324 19.16 17.22 5.86
CA THR A 324 18.23 17.38 4.73
C THR A 324 18.32 16.25 3.71
N GLU A 325 19.36 15.40 3.81
CA GLU A 325 19.63 14.29 2.91
C GLU A 325 20.00 13.05 3.71
N VAL A 326 19.76 11.88 3.11
CA VAL A 326 20.11 10.59 3.71
C VAL A 326 21.62 10.38 3.62
N SER A 327 22.24 10.06 4.75
CA SER A 327 23.64 9.70 4.87
C SER A 327 23.83 8.55 5.86
N ALA A 328 25.05 8.02 5.98
CA ALA A 328 25.36 6.97 6.95
C ALA A 328 24.99 7.36 8.40
N ASN A 329 25.09 8.64 8.77
CA ASN A 329 24.77 9.13 10.12
C ASN A 329 23.26 9.26 10.38
N THR A 330 22.45 9.26 9.32
CA THR A 330 20.99 9.25 9.40
C THR A 330 20.38 7.84 9.47
N MET A 331 21.22 6.82 9.34
CA MET A 331 20.81 5.42 9.30
C MET A 331 21.01 4.74 10.65
N PHE A 332 19.96 4.09 11.14
CA PHE A 332 19.91 3.40 12.41
C PHE A 332 19.57 1.92 12.20
N SER A 333 20.16 1.03 12.99
CA SER A 333 19.77 -0.38 13.03
C SER A 333 18.78 -0.58 14.17
N VAL A 334 17.70 -1.33 13.92
CA VAL A 334 16.67 -1.62 14.92
C VAL A 334 16.89 -3.02 15.48
N GLU A 335 16.94 -3.13 16.80
CA GLU A 335 16.94 -4.40 17.51
C GLU A 335 15.59 -4.60 18.21
N TRP A 336 14.87 -5.65 17.82
CA TRP A 336 13.54 -5.97 18.32
C TRP A 336 13.62 -6.81 19.59
N LEU A 337 13.11 -6.26 20.70
CA LEU A 337 13.20 -6.83 22.05
C LEU A 337 11.82 -7.25 22.56
N GLY A 338 11.02 -7.87 21.69
CA GLY A 338 9.61 -8.15 21.96
C GLY A 338 8.75 -6.88 21.89
N HIS A 339 8.34 -6.34 23.03
CA HIS A 339 7.46 -5.15 23.11
C HIS A 339 8.23 -3.82 23.06
N LYS A 340 9.56 -3.89 23.02
CA LYS A 340 10.47 -2.75 23.00
C LYS A 340 11.42 -2.86 21.82
N VAL A 341 12.05 -1.74 21.49
CA VAL A 341 13.11 -1.67 20.48
C VAL A 341 14.31 -0.93 21.04
N ALA A 342 15.50 -1.29 20.58
CA ALA A 342 16.71 -0.48 20.76
C ALA A 342 17.21 -0.01 19.40
N LEU A 343 17.70 1.23 19.34
CA LEU A 343 18.21 1.83 18.11
C LEU A 343 19.73 1.97 18.21
N LYS A 344 20.44 1.43 17.22
CA LYS A 344 21.90 1.51 17.11
C LYS A 344 22.30 2.46 16.00
N ALA A 345 23.06 3.49 16.35
CA ALA A 345 23.53 4.49 15.41
C ALA A 345 24.81 4.05 14.66
N ASN A 346 25.24 4.85 13.69
CA ASN A 346 26.36 4.53 12.82
C ASN A 346 27.73 4.46 13.54
N ASN A 347 27.87 5.11 14.70
CA ASN A 347 29.04 4.97 15.57
C ASN A 347 29.10 3.63 16.31
N GLY A 348 28.14 2.72 16.09
CA GLY A 348 28.07 1.42 16.74
C GLY A 348 27.54 1.45 18.16
N LYS A 349 27.05 2.60 18.65
CA LYS A 349 26.46 2.75 19.98
C LYS A 349 24.93 2.75 19.92
N TYR A 350 24.29 2.30 21.00
CA TYR A 350 22.86 2.39 21.21
C TYR A 350 22.46 3.80 21.65
N ILE A 351 21.28 4.24 21.18
CA ILE A 351 20.65 5.49 21.59
C ILE A 351 20.10 5.29 23.01
N CYS A 352 20.57 6.09 23.95
CA CYS A 352 20.07 6.18 25.32
C CYS A 352 19.33 7.50 25.54
N THR A 353 18.33 7.47 26.42
CA THR A 353 17.61 8.66 26.86
C THR A 353 18.25 9.20 28.15
N LYS A 354 18.77 10.44 28.13
CA LYS A 354 19.30 11.07 29.34
C LYS A 354 18.18 11.50 30.29
N LYS A 355 18.56 11.81 31.55
CA LYS A 355 17.65 12.34 32.58
C LYS A 355 16.88 13.61 32.16
N ASN A 356 17.45 14.41 31.26
CA ASN A 356 16.80 15.61 30.70
C ASN A 356 15.95 15.32 29.43
N GLY A 357 15.78 14.04 29.10
CA GLY A 357 15.04 13.56 27.93
C GLY A 357 15.85 13.51 26.64
N GLN A 358 17.06 14.08 26.56
CA GLN A 358 17.83 14.11 25.31
C GLN A 358 18.27 12.72 24.84
N LEU A 359 18.22 12.48 23.53
CA LEU A 359 18.66 11.23 22.91
C LEU A 359 20.14 11.33 22.50
N LEU A 360 20.97 10.37 22.95
CA LEU A 360 22.37 10.26 22.52
C LEU A 360 22.78 8.82 22.24
N ALA A 361 23.53 8.59 21.17
CA ALA A 361 24.15 7.31 20.85
C ALA A 361 25.51 7.16 21.54
N VAL A 362 25.50 6.81 22.83
CA VAL A 362 26.71 6.67 23.65
C VAL A 362 26.85 5.31 24.35
N SER A 363 25.81 4.49 24.33
CA SER A 363 25.77 3.23 25.09
C SER A 363 26.31 2.04 24.29
N ASP A 364 27.05 1.15 24.94
CA ASP A 364 27.59 -0.08 24.32
C ASP A 364 26.66 -1.29 24.46
N SER A 365 25.69 -1.22 25.35
CA SER A 365 24.79 -2.31 25.70
C SER A 365 23.37 -1.80 25.92
N ILE A 366 22.38 -2.65 25.73
CA ILE A 366 20.98 -2.30 25.93
C ILE A 366 20.63 -2.44 27.43
N GLY A 367 20.42 -1.32 28.11
CA GLY A 367 19.84 -1.22 29.44
C GLY A 367 18.38 -0.79 29.37
N GLU A 368 17.88 -0.19 30.46
CA GLU A 368 16.52 0.37 30.50
C GLU A 368 16.41 1.66 29.68
N ASP A 369 17.41 2.55 29.76
CA ASP A 369 17.40 3.87 29.10
C ASP A 369 17.55 3.81 27.57
N GLU A 370 18.01 2.67 27.03
CA GLU A 370 18.11 2.38 25.59
C GLU A 370 16.84 1.74 25.00
N GLN A 371 15.88 1.33 25.84
CA GLN A 371 14.64 0.70 25.39
C GLN A 371 13.57 1.74 25.07
N LEU A 372 13.11 1.72 23.82
CA LEU A 372 12.02 2.54 23.32
C LEU A 372 10.78 1.67 23.05
N THR A 373 9.61 2.26 23.20
CA THR A 373 8.36 1.67 22.71
C THR A 373 8.03 2.28 21.37
N LEU A 374 7.94 1.46 20.32
CA LEU A 374 7.61 1.91 18.97
C LEU A 374 6.14 1.62 18.66
N LYS A 375 5.36 2.66 18.41
CA LYS A 375 3.95 2.58 18.03
C LYS A 375 3.77 3.04 16.58
N LEU A 376 3.23 2.17 15.74
CA LEU A 376 2.80 2.46 14.37
C LEU A 376 1.45 3.17 14.40
N ILE A 377 1.39 4.43 13.96
CA ILE A 377 0.20 5.27 14.11
C ILE A 377 -0.66 5.34 12.85
N ASN A 378 -0.06 5.20 11.66
CA ASN A 378 -0.76 5.34 10.39
C ASN A 378 -1.19 3.98 9.79
N ARG A 379 -1.52 3.03 10.66
CA ARG A 379 -2.16 1.74 10.30
C ARG A 379 -3.26 1.34 11.30
N PRO A 380 -4.27 2.21 11.58
CA PRO A 380 -5.42 1.79 12.39
C PRO A 380 -6.22 0.67 11.72
N MET A 381 -6.21 0.67 10.39
CA MET A 381 -6.63 -0.43 9.55
C MET A 381 -5.38 -1.14 9.01
N LEU A 382 -5.40 -2.46 9.01
CA LEU A 382 -4.30 -3.29 8.57
C LEU A 382 -4.76 -4.18 7.42
N ILE A 383 -4.09 -4.06 6.29
CA ILE A 383 -4.18 -5.00 5.16
C ILE A 383 -2.80 -5.64 5.03
N LEU A 384 -2.76 -6.95 4.86
CA LEU A 384 -1.50 -7.70 4.80
C LEU A 384 -1.41 -8.50 3.52
N ARG A 385 -0.32 -8.34 2.78
CA ARG A 385 -0.01 -9.12 1.57
C ARG A 385 1.29 -9.90 1.71
N GLY A 386 1.20 -11.23 1.67
CA GLY A 386 2.35 -12.12 1.62
C GLY A 386 2.74 -12.48 0.19
N GLU A 387 3.68 -13.41 0.05
CA GLU A 387 4.15 -13.94 -1.24
C GLU A 387 3.04 -14.62 -2.07
N ASN A 388 2.05 -15.20 -1.38
CA ASN A 388 0.98 -15.97 -2.01
C ASN A 388 -0.30 -15.17 -2.25
N GLY A 389 -0.43 -13.96 -1.70
CA GLY A 389 -1.64 -13.16 -1.77
C GLY A 389 -1.90 -12.42 -0.46
N PHE A 390 -3.10 -11.89 -0.32
CA PHE A 390 -3.55 -11.19 0.88
C PHE A 390 -4.02 -12.14 1.98
N ILE A 391 -3.97 -11.65 3.22
CA ILE A 391 -4.59 -12.32 4.37
C ILE A 391 -6.10 -12.01 4.39
N CYS A 392 -6.93 -13.05 4.52
CA CYS A 392 -8.39 -12.93 4.69
C CYS A 392 -8.93 -13.98 5.66
N HIS A 393 -10.12 -13.69 6.20
CA HIS A 393 -10.96 -14.68 6.85
C HIS A 393 -11.37 -15.78 5.88
N HIS A 394 -11.17 -17.04 6.30
CA HIS A 394 -11.62 -18.18 5.54
C HIS A 394 -13.16 -18.27 5.61
N LYS A 395 -13.83 -18.44 4.47
CA LYS A 395 -15.30 -18.29 4.39
C LYS A 395 -16.10 -19.26 5.29
N ASN A 396 -15.53 -20.44 5.55
CA ASN A 396 -16.22 -21.54 6.23
C ASN A 396 -15.53 -21.99 7.52
N SER A 397 -14.57 -21.22 8.04
CA SER A 397 -13.88 -21.56 9.29
C SER A 397 -13.42 -20.28 9.99
N ASN A 398 -13.00 -20.41 11.23
CA ASN A 398 -12.44 -19.30 12.00
C ASN A 398 -10.98 -18.98 11.65
N THR A 399 -10.37 -19.72 10.73
CA THR A 399 -8.96 -19.57 10.35
C THR A 399 -8.77 -18.46 9.33
N LEU A 400 -7.51 -18.03 9.16
CA LEU A 400 -7.12 -17.06 8.16
C LEU A 400 -6.35 -17.73 7.00
N ASP A 401 -6.66 -17.31 5.78
CA ASP A 401 -5.91 -17.66 4.57
C ASP A 401 -4.92 -16.54 4.25
N GLY A 402 -3.72 -16.87 3.76
CA GLY A 402 -2.69 -15.92 3.31
C GLY A 402 -2.39 -16.00 1.80
N SER A 403 -3.37 -16.45 1.00
CA SER A 403 -3.21 -16.73 -0.44
C SER A 403 -4.28 -16.09 -1.33
N ARG A 404 -5.04 -15.13 -0.78
CA ARG A 404 -6.24 -14.59 -1.45
C ARG A 404 -5.89 -13.48 -2.42
N SER A 405 -6.69 -13.34 -3.47
CA SER A 405 -6.57 -12.27 -4.46
C SER A 405 -7.26 -10.98 -4.05
N VAL A 406 -8.23 -11.07 -3.14
CA VAL A 406 -8.88 -9.96 -2.46
C VAL A 406 -8.34 -9.84 -1.04
N TYR A 407 -8.54 -8.70 -0.39
CA TYR A 407 -8.08 -8.42 0.97
C TYR A 407 -9.24 -8.15 1.91
N ASP A 408 -9.07 -8.58 3.15
CA ASP A 408 -9.88 -8.09 4.26
C ASP A 408 -9.16 -6.92 4.94
N ILE A 409 -9.95 -6.07 5.59
CA ILE A 409 -9.45 -4.92 6.34
C ILE A 409 -9.57 -5.24 7.82
N PHE A 410 -8.44 -5.46 8.47
CA PHE A 410 -8.37 -5.74 9.91
C PHE A 410 -8.22 -4.44 10.70
N THR A 411 -8.58 -4.46 11.99
CA THR A 411 -8.33 -3.31 12.88
C THR A 411 -7.10 -3.60 13.73
N LEU A 412 -6.18 -2.65 13.79
CA LEU A 412 -4.97 -2.75 14.60
C LEU A 412 -5.09 -1.87 15.84
N GLN A 413 -4.96 -2.46 17.03
CA GLN A 413 -5.01 -1.77 18.30
C GLN A 413 -3.66 -1.88 18.99
N PHE A 414 -3.09 -0.74 19.39
CA PHE A 414 -1.82 -0.72 20.12
C PHE A 414 -2.06 -0.80 21.63
N SER A 415 -1.30 -1.65 22.31
CA SER A 415 -1.35 -1.82 23.76
C SER A 415 0.04 -2.12 24.32
N ASN A 416 0.66 -1.14 24.99
CA ASN A 416 1.92 -1.29 25.72
C ASN A 416 3.06 -1.98 24.93
N GLY A 417 3.28 -1.56 23.68
CA GLY A 417 4.35 -2.10 22.82
C GLY A 417 3.98 -3.39 22.07
N ALA A 418 2.82 -3.97 22.37
CA ALA A 418 2.20 -5.02 21.58
C ALA A 418 1.03 -4.49 20.76
N TYR A 419 0.54 -5.33 19.85
CA TYR A 419 -0.60 -5.05 19.01
C TYR A 419 -1.64 -6.16 19.12
N HIS A 420 -2.91 -5.75 19.12
CA HIS A 420 -4.06 -6.64 19.02
C HIS A 420 -4.70 -6.44 17.65
N ILE A 421 -4.89 -7.53 16.92
CA ILE A 421 -5.48 -7.49 15.58
C ILE A 421 -6.91 -7.99 15.69
N LYS A 422 -7.88 -7.19 15.24
CA LYS A 422 -9.28 -7.61 15.15
C LYS A 422 -9.65 -8.01 13.73
N GLY A 423 -10.36 -9.13 13.63
CA GLY A 423 -11.05 -9.60 12.44
C GLY A 423 -12.15 -8.65 11.96
N VAL A 424 -12.73 -8.99 10.82
CA VAL A 424 -13.80 -8.21 10.16
C VAL A 424 -15.07 -8.13 11.01
N ASP A 425 -15.29 -9.12 11.87
CA ASP A 425 -16.40 -9.20 12.82
C ASP A 425 -16.11 -8.52 14.18
N GLY A 426 -14.93 -7.93 14.34
CA GLY A 426 -14.50 -7.26 15.57
C GLY A 426 -13.91 -8.17 16.64
N ARG A 427 -13.85 -9.49 16.42
CA ARG A 427 -13.18 -10.45 17.32
C ARG A 427 -11.67 -10.45 17.11
N PHE A 428 -10.91 -10.95 18.07
CA PHE A 428 -9.45 -10.87 18.06
C PHE A 428 -8.79 -12.05 17.35
N TRP A 429 -7.63 -11.77 16.78
CA TRP A 429 -6.71 -12.79 16.32
C TRP A 429 -6.04 -13.48 17.50
N TYR A 430 -5.81 -14.77 17.36
CA TYR A 430 -5.03 -15.58 18.31
C TYR A 430 -4.39 -16.76 17.60
N VAL A 431 -3.36 -17.35 18.23
CA VAL A 431 -2.72 -18.58 17.73
C VAL A 431 -3.21 -19.77 18.56
N ASN A 432 -3.90 -20.71 17.91
CA ASN A 432 -4.42 -21.88 18.62
C ASN A 432 -3.32 -22.93 18.95
N SER A 433 -3.69 -23.96 19.70
CA SER A 433 -2.75 -25.03 20.10
C SER A 433 -2.15 -25.84 18.94
N ALA A 434 -2.81 -25.85 17.78
CA ALA A 434 -2.31 -26.46 16.55
C ALA A 434 -1.40 -25.51 15.72
N GLY A 435 -1.17 -24.28 16.19
CA GLY A 435 -0.35 -23.28 15.51
C GLY A 435 -1.05 -22.58 14.34
N LEU A 436 -2.38 -22.69 14.23
CA LEU A 436 -3.17 -21.96 13.24
C LEU A 436 -3.53 -20.58 13.80
N VAL A 437 -3.58 -19.58 12.93
CA VAL A 437 -4.10 -18.25 13.30
C VAL A 437 -5.60 -18.21 13.05
N CYS A 438 -6.35 -17.91 14.10
CA CYS A 438 -7.80 -17.80 14.11
C CYS A 438 -8.22 -16.35 14.39
N SER A 439 -9.42 -15.95 13.98
CA SER A 439 -9.93 -14.58 14.12
C SER A 439 -11.22 -14.45 14.92
N ASP A 440 -11.57 -15.46 15.71
CA ASP A 440 -12.79 -15.52 16.54
C ASP A 440 -12.53 -15.41 18.04
N GLY A 441 -11.36 -14.91 18.44
CA GLY A 441 -10.99 -14.74 19.84
C GLY A 441 -11.82 -13.67 20.55
N GLU A 442 -12.30 -13.98 21.76
CA GLU A 442 -13.01 -13.01 22.60
C GLU A 442 -12.07 -12.08 23.38
N ALA A 443 -10.85 -12.56 23.66
CA ALA A 443 -9.82 -11.82 24.37
C ALA A 443 -8.66 -11.44 23.43
N PRO A 444 -8.01 -10.27 23.64
CA PRO A 444 -6.86 -9.88 22.84
C PRO A 444 -5.65 -10.77 23.13
N GLU A 445 -4.97 -11.22 22.07
CA GLU A 445 -3.63 -11.80 22.15
C GLU A 445 -2.59 -10.77 21.66
N ASP A 446 -1.47 -10.68 22.39
CA ASP A 446 -0.36 -9.78 22.07
C ASP A 446 0.43 -10.30 20.86
N PHE A 447 0.55 -9.45 19.83
CA PHE A 447 1.46 -9.62 18.71
C PHE A 447 2.52 -8.52 18.69
N ALA A 448 3.76 -8.87 18.36
CA ALA A 448 4.80 -7.89 18.05
C ALA A 448 4.89 -7.69 16.53
N LEU A 449 4.94 -6.43 16.09
CA LEU A 449 5.12 -6.06 14.69
C LEU A 449 6.54 -5.54 14.49
N GLU A 450 7.30 -6.24 13.66
CA GLU A 450 8.69 -5.92 13.36
C GLU A 450 8.80 -5.37 11.93
N LEU A 451 9.08 -4.08 11.79
CA LEU A 451 9.34 -3.41 10.50
C LEU A 451 10.76 -3.78 10.03
N VAL A 452 10.88 -4.90 9.32
CA VAL A 452 12.17 -5.55 9.00
C VAL A 452 12.70 -5.25 7.60
N GLU A 453 11.81 -5.01 6.63
CA GLU A 453 12.21 -4.68 5.26
C GLU A 453 11.38 -3.54 4.69
N HIS A 454 11.89 -2.93 3.62
CA HIS A 454 11.16 -1.92 2.87
C HIS A 454 9.76 -2.44 2.45
N ARG A 455 8.71 -1.80 2.98
CA ARG A 455 7.30 -2.16 2.84
C ARG A 455 6.88 -3.50 3.44
N ARG A 456 7.70 -4.19 4.23
CA ARG A 456 7.31 -5.48 4.81
C ARG A 456 7.59 -5.54 6.30
N LEU A 457 6.61 -6.07 7.01
CA LEU A 457 6.71 -6.35 8.43
C LEU A 457 6.66 -7.86 8.67
N ALA A 458 7.21 -8.28 9.80
CA ALA A 458 6.98 -9.59 10.37
C ALA A 458 6.03 -9.45 11.57
N ILE A 459 5.20 -10.46 11.79
CA ILE A 459 4.30 -10.52 12.95
C ILE A 459 4.73 -11.69 13.80
N ARG A 460 5.04 -11.43 15.07
CA ARG A 460 5.46 -12.45 16.03
C ARG A 460 4.37 -12.64 17.07
N GLY A 461 3.89 -13.87 17.23
CA GLY A 461 2.88 -14.21 18.23
C GLY A 461 3.48 -14.34 19.63
N LYS A 462 2.61 -14.42 20.64
CA LYS A 462 2.99 -14.63 22.06
C LYS A 462 3.83 -15.90 22.28
N ASN A 463 3.67 -16.89 21.41
CA ASN A 463 4.47 -18.12 21.42
C ASN A 463 5.92 -17.93 20.94
N GLY A 464 6.33 -16.70 20.59
CA GLY A 464 7.67 -16.36 20.14
C GLY A 464 7.97 -16.75 18.69
N LYS A 465 6.98 -17.19 17.92
CA LYS A 465 7.10 -17.62 16.52
C LYS A 465 6.46 -16.60 15.58
N TYR A 466 6.96 -16.54 14.34
CA TYR A 466 6.44 -15.67 13.31
C TYR A 466 5.19 -16.25 12.64
N LEU A 467 4.26 -15.37 12.29
CA LEU A 467 3.14 -15.70 11.42
C LEU A 467 3.63 -15.85 9.98
N ARG A 468 3.34 -17.00 9.36
CA ARG A 468 3.70 -17.30 7.99
C ARG A 468 2.56 -17.96 7.22
N GLY A 469 2.50 -17.71 5.92
CA GLY A 469 1.65 -18.48 5.01
C GLY A 469 2.28 -19.85 4.75
N ASP A 470 1.53 -20.93 4.93
CA ASP A 470 2.00 -22.26 4.51
C ASP A 470 1.80 -22.50 3.00
N GLN A 471 2.25 -23.65 2.50
CA GLN A 471 2.11 -24.01 1.09
C GLN A 471 0.64 -24.23 0.66
N GLY A 472 -0.22 -24.58 1.61
CA GLY A 472 -1.67 -24.70 1.40
C GLY A 472 -2.38 -23.35 1.38
N GLY A 473 -1.68 -22.26 1.73
CA GLY A 473 -2.23 -20.92 1.78
C GLY A 473 -2.91 -20.58 3.11
N THR A 474 -2.78 -21.40 4.15
CA THR A 474 -3.30 -21.10 5.49
C THR A 474 -2.28 -20.32 6.31
N LEU A 475 -2.75 -19.38 7.13
CA LEU A 475 -1.91 -18.60 8.03
C LEU A 475 -1.58 -19.39 9.31
N LYS A 476 -0.30 -19.56 9.60
CA LYS A 476 0.22 -20.31 10.75
C LYS A 476 1.16 -19.46 11.61
N GLY A 477 1.07 -19.62 12.93
CA GLY A 477 1.96 -19.00 13.90
C GLY A 477 3.09 -19.93 14.35
N ASP A 478 3.74 -20.61 13.42
CA ASP A 478 4.78 -21.61 13.69
C ASP A 478 6.15 -21.29 13.06
N GLY A 479 6.32 -20.10 12.48
CA GLY A 479 7.56 -19.68 11.81
C GLY A 479 8.72 -19.49 12.78
N LEU A 480 9.83 -20.19 12.56
CA LEU A 480 11.02 -20.13 13.43
C LEU A 480 12.00 -19.01 13.07
N SER A 481 11.92 -18.48 11.85
CA SER A 481 12.82 -17.44 11.34
C SER A 481 12.10 -16.52 10.35
N LEU A 482 12.71 -15.34 10.13
CA LEU A 482 12.31 -14.40 9.10
C LEU A 482 12.60 -15.01 7.72
N SER A 483 11.56 -15.51 7.07
CA SER A 483 11.59 -16.04 5.69
C SER A 483 10.60 -15.27 4.84
N SER A 484 10.67 -15.39 3.50
CA SER A 484 9.72 -14.71 2.60
C SER A 484 8.25 -15.00 2.94
N SER A 485 7.96 -16.21 3.41
CA SER A 485 6.63 -16.65 3.83
C SER A 485 6.12 -15.99 5.11
N ALA A 486 7.01 -15.41 5.92
CA ALA A 486 6.73 -14.76 7.20
C ALA A 486 6.75 -13.22 7.11
N LEU A 487 6.93 -12.68 5.90
CA LEU A 487 6.96 -11.25 5.63
C LEU A 487 5.68 -10.81 4.94
N TRP A 488 5.12 -9.71 5.45
CA TRP A 488 3.83 -9.19 5.03
C TRP A 488 3.96 -7.73 4.64
N GLU A 489 3.58 -7.41 3.41
CA GLU A 489 3.42 -6.04 2.96
C GLU A 489 2.18 -5.40 3.58
N TYR A 490 2.26 -4.10 3.89
CA TYR A 490 1.30 -3.35 4.70
C TYR A 490 1.04 -1.93 4.18
#